data_AF-A0A3B3UMA9-F1
#
_entry.id   AF-A0A3B3UMA9-F1
#
_cell.length_a   1.000
_cell.length_b   1.000
_cell.length_c   1.000
_cell.angle_alpha   90.00
_cell.angle_beta   90.00
_cell.angle_gamma   90.00
#
_symmetry.space_group_name_H-M   'P 1'
#
loop_
_entity.id
_entity.type
_entity.pdbx_description
1 polymer ?
#
loop_
_entity_poly.entity_id
_entity_poly.type
_entity_poly.pdbx_seq_one_letter_code
_entity_poly.pdbx_strand_id
1 'polypeptide(L)'
;MDWFHCNHCFKKSGLNFAVSSCGHISCEACIKSKQCSTCGVACSYLPITDQMKPQEKVFFMDPGKLIQARMENISQIAIFQQKQMERVMVHFKTKSAELERLLEEVSQQGHRQLSELKRENGELKKQLLELQRENGELKKQLLELQRETAELKKPLSQRRVSPGQFQTTGAQRVSLPVGVTSPVTPRSRALRKWKSCFL
;
A
#
# COMPACT_ATOMS: atom_id res chain seq x y z
N MET A 1 -42.75 18.40 -43.73
CA MET A 1 -41.55 17.72 -44.27
C MET A 1 -41.09 18.60 -45.42
N ASP A 2 -40.17 19.50 -45.14
CA ASP A 2 -40.08 20.74 -45.95
C ASP A 2 -38.89 20.75 -46.91
N TRP A 3 -38.02 19.73 -46.81
CA TRP A 3 -36.78 19.65 -47.57
C TRP A 3 -36.94 19.01 -48.96
N PHE A 4 -37.98 18.19 -49.17
CA PHE A 4 -38.21 17.51 -50.45
C PHE A 4 -39.52 17.93 -51.13
N HIS A 5 -39.60 17.64 -52.42
CA HIS A 5 -40.73 17.93 -53.31
C HIS A 5 -40.82 16.84 -54.39
N CYS A 6 -41.87 16.84 -55.19
CA CYS A 6 -41.92 15.98 -56.38
C CYS A 6 -40.91 16.47 -57.41
N ASN A 7 -39.95 15.64 -57.82
CA ASN A 7 -38.92 16.00 -58.80
C ASN A 7 -39.47 16.24 -60.22
N HIS A 8 -40.71 15.84 -60.51
CA HIS A 8 -41.36 16.07 -61.81
C HIS A 8 -42.19 17.37 -61.84
N CYS A 9 -43.06 17.60 -60.84
CA CYS A 9 -43.99 18.73 -60.84
C CYS A 9 -43.69 19.80 -59.78
N PHE A 10 -42.61 19.64 -59.02
CA PHE A 10 -42.11 20.57 -57.99
C PHE A 10 -43.07 20.90 -56.84
N LYS A 11 -44.21 20.20 -56.73
CA LYS A 11 -45.14 20.36 -55.61
C LYS A 11 -44.52 19.82 -54.32
N LYS A 12 -44.54 20.66 -53.29
CA LYS A 12 -44.23 20.33 -51.89
C LYS A 12 -45.45 19.80 -51.13
N SER A 13 -46.65 20.15 -51.60
CA SER A 13 -47.93 19.72 -51.02
C SER A 13 -48.42 18.43 -51.67
N GLY A 14 -48.74 17.45 -50.83
CA GLY A 14 -49.24 16.13 -51.21
C GLY A 14 -49.15 15.19 -50.01
N LEU A 15 -50.12 14.28 -49.86
CA LEU A 15 -50.16 13.35 -48.71
C LEU A 15 -49.31 12.09 -48.94
N ASN A 16 -48.96 11.79 -50.20
CA ASN A 16 -48.30 10.53 -50.56
C ASN A 16 -47.16 10.78 -51.56
N PHE A 17 -45.92 10.70 -51.08
CA PHE A 17 -44.71 10.70 -51.90
C PHE A 17 -44.08 9.31 -51.90
N ALA A 18 -43.37 8.96 -52.97
CA ALA A 18 -42.55 7.76 -53.04
C ALA A 18 -41.18 8.07 -53.63
N VAL A 19 -40.15 7.37 -53.15
CA VAL A 19 -38.81 7.39 -53.72
C VAL A 19 -38.66 6.22 -54.69
N SER A 20 -38.16 6.51 -55.89
CA SER A 20 -37.86 5.48 -56.89
C SER A 20 -36.50 4.81 -56.62
N SER A 21 -36.28 3.62 -57.17
CA SER A 21 -34.97 2.92 -57.08
C SER A 21 -33.80 3.70 -57.70
N CYS A 22 -34.06 4.71 -58.53
CA CYS A 22 -33.04 5.64 -59.04
C CYS A 22 -32.86 6.91 -58.18
N GLY A 23 -33.53 7.01 -57.03
CA GLY A 23 -33.36 8.10 -56.07
C GLY A 23 -34.26 9.34 -56.30
N HIS A 24 -35.11 9.36 -57.32
CA HIS A 24 -36.03 10.48 -57.55
C HIS A 24 -37.29 10.35 -56.69
N ILE A 25 -37.71 11.46 -56.09
CA ILE A 25 -38.94 11.56 -55.28
C ILE A 25 -40.09 12.00 -56.19
N SER A 26 -41.23 11.32 -56.12
CA SER A 26 -42.41 11.61 -56.93
C SER A 26 -43.67 11.60 -56.08
N CYS A 27 -44.59 12.53 -56.34
CA CYS A 27 -45.93 12.44 -55.76
C CYS A 27 -46.74 11.36 -56.48
N GLU A 28 -47.72 10.79 -55.78
CA GLU A 28 -48.61 9.75 -56.29
C GLU A 28 -49.20 10.08 -57.68
N ALA A 29 -49.65 11.31 -57.91
CA ALA A 29 -50.22 11.75 -59.19
C ALA A 29 -49.23 11.72 -60.37
N CYS A 30 -47.92 11.80 -60.11
CA CYS A 30 -46.88 11.74 -61.14
C CYS A 30 -46.38 10.32 -61.40
N ILE A 31 -46.78 9.34 -60.59
CA ILE A 31 -46.43 7.93 -60.75
C ILE A 31 -47.52 7.28 -61.61
N LYS A 32 -47.29 7.21 -62.93
CA LYS A 32 -48.27 6.67 -63.90
C LYS A 32 -47.96 5.25 -64.37
N SER A 33 -46.70 4.84 -64.27
CA SER A 33 -46.22 3.53 -64.71
C SER A 33 -45.00 3.12 -63.88
N LYS A 34 -44.38 1.98 -64.22
CA LYS A 34 -43.09 1.57 -63.62
C LYS A 34 -41.89 2.37 -64.13
N GLN A 35 -42.06 3.37 -65.01
CA GLN A 35 -40.97 4.21 -65.49
C GLN A 35 -40.87 5.51 -64.68
N CYS A 36 -39.65 5.91 -64.34
CA CYS A 36 -39.39 7.13 -63.61
C CYS A 36 -39.77 8.37 -64.44
N SER A 37 -40.69 9.19 -63.93
CA SER A 37 -41.11 10.45 -64.58
C SER A 37 -40.03 11.54 -64.63
N THR A 38 -38.86 11.31 -64.01
CA THR A 38 -37.71 12.25 -64.03
C THR A 38 -36.61 11.79 -65.01
N CYS A 39 -36.21 10.52 -64.98
CA CYS A 39 -35.10 10.01 -65.81
C CYS A 39 -35.49 8.92 -66.83
N GLY A 40 -36.76 8.50 -66.88
CA GLY A 40 -37.28 7.51 -67.84
C GLY A 40 -36.93 6.03 -67.55
N VAL A 41 -36.05 5.75 -66.58
CA VAL A 41 -35.61 4.39 -66.24
C VAL A 41 -36.73 3.60 -65.55
N ALA A 42 -36.85 2.30 -65.83
CA ALA A 42 -37.75 1.41 -65.11
C ALA A 42 -37.34 1.30 -63.62
N CYS A 43 -38.24 1.66 -62.71
CA CYS A 43 -37.98 1.76 -61.28
C CYS A 43 -39.05 1.05 -60.46
N SER A 44 -38.64 0.53 -59.30
CA SER A 44 -39.55 0.28 -58.19
C SER A 44 -39.75 1.57 -57.39
N TYR A 45 -40.87 1.67 -56.69
CA TYR A 45 -41.22 2.82 -55.85
C TYR A 45 -41.46 2.37 -54.42
N LEU A 46 -40.81 3.04 -53.48
CA LEU A 46 -40.99 2.85 -52.05
C LEU A 46 -41.74 4.07 -51.49
N PRO A 47 -42.96 3.90 -50.94
CA PRO A 47 -43.68 4.98 -50.30
C PRO A 47 -42.89 5.60 -49.14
N ILE A 48 -42.81 6.93 -49.11
CA ILE A 48 -42.21 7.69 -48.01
C ILE A 48 -43.28 7.85 -46.93
N THR A 49 -43.26 6.96 -45.93
CA THR A 49 -44.24 6.93 -44.84
C THR A 49 -43.57 6.72 -43.49
N ASP A 50 -44.33 6.87 -42.41
CA ASP A 50 -43.81 6.60 -41.07
C ASP A 50 -43.50 5.12 -40.80
N GLN A 51 -44.03 4.21 -41.63
CA GLN A 51 -43.87 2.75 -41.50
C GLN A 51 -42.60 2.21 -42.20
N MET A 52 -41.77 3.07 -42.79
CA MET A 52 -40.48 2.67 -43.38
C MET A 52 -39.55 2.06 -42.33
N LYS A 53 -38.62 1.21 -42.78
CA LYS A 53 -37.59 0.68 -41.88
C LYS A 53 -36.75 1.84 -41.33
N PRO A 54 -36.29 1.81 -40.06
CA PRO A 54 -35.51 2.91 -39.49
C PRO A 54 -34.28 3.32 -40.32
N GLN A 55 -33.62 2.34 -40.96
CA GLN A 55 -32.46 2.57 -41.84
C GLN A 55 -32.80 3.34 -43.12
N GLU A 56 -34.03 3.21 -43.62
CA GLU A 56 -34.50 3.92 -44.82
C GLU A 56 -35.08 5.29 -44.43
N LYS A 57 -35.74 5.37 -43.26
CA LYS A 57 -36.33 6.60 -42.72
C LYS A 57 -35.27 7.67 -42.46
N VAL A 58 -34.05 7.29 -42.09
CA VAL A 58 -32.95 8.22 -41.77
C VAL A 58 -32.65 9.20 -42.90
N PHE A 59 -32.83 8.82 -44.17
CA PHE A 59 -32.60 9.68 -45.33
C PHE A 59 -33.63 10.80 -45.48
N PHE A 60 -34.78 10.68 -44.80
CA PHE A 60 -35.88 11.65 -44.85
C PHE A 60 -36.02 12.46 -43.57
N MET A 61 -35.19 12.19 -42.57
CA MET A 61 -35.17 12.92 -41.31
C MET A 61 -34.32 14.19 -41.42
N ASP A 62 -34.56 15.13 -40.50
CA ASP A 62 -33.77 16.34 -40.38
C ASP A 62 -32.31 16.00 -39.97
N PRO A 63 -31.29 16.40 -40.77
CA PRO A 63 -29.90 16.11 -40.44
C PRO A 63 -29.45 16.68 -39.10
N GLY A 64 -29.97 17.86 -38.71
CA GLY A 64 -29.67 18.48 -37.43
C GLY A 64 -30.10 17.61 -36.25
N LYS A 65 -31.33 17.08 -36.29
CA LYS A 65 -31.86 16.16 -35.27
C LYS A 65 -31.08 14.85 -35.19
N LEU A 66 -30.65 14.31 -36.33
CA LEU A 66 -29.83 13.09 -36.37
C LEU A 66 -28.47 13.33 -35.70
N ILE A 67 -27.80 14.44 -36.03
CA ILE A 67 -26.53 14.83 -35.41
C ILE A 67 -26.72 15.03 -33.91
N GLN A 68 -27.75 15.76 -33.50
CA GLN A 68 -28.06 16.01 -32.09
C GLN A 68 -28.23 14.69 -31.32
N ALA A 69 -29.08 13.77 -31.79
CA ALA A 69 -29.29 12.50 -31.11
C ALA A 69 -28.01 11.65 -31.02
N ARG A 70 -27.16 11.69 -32.06
CA ARG A 70 -25.85 11.02 -32.02
C ARG A 70 -24.91 11.67 -31.01
N MET A 71 -24.86 13.00 -30.97
CA MET A 71 -24.02 13.76 -30.02
C MET A 71 -24.45 13.55 -28.58
N GLU A 72 -25.75 13.50 -28.29
CA GLU A 72 -26.28 13.19 -26.96
C GLU A 72 -25.79 11.80 -26.48
N ASN A 73 -25.87 10.79 -27.35
CA ASN A 73 -25.37 9.45 -27.04
C ASN A 73 -23.85 9.44 -26.78
N ILE A 74 -23.06 10.11 -27.63
CA ILE A 74 -21.61 10.22 -27.45
C ILE A 74 -21.27 10.94 -26.14
N SER A 75 -22.03 11.98 -25.79
CA SER A 75 -21.84 12.73 -24.54
C SER A 75 -22.09 11.85 -23.31
N GLN A 76 -23.11 11.00 -23.33
CA GLN A 76 -23.37 10.05 -22.24
C GLN A 76 -22.22 9.03 -22.10
N ILE A 77 -21.68 8.54 -23.22
CA ILE A 77 -20.51 7.64 -23.21
C ILE A 77 -19.31 8.35 -22.58
N ALA A 78 -19.04 9.60 -22.99
CA ALA A 78 -17.94 10.39 -22.45
C ALA A 78 -18.07 10.62 -20.94
N ILE A 79 -19.28 10.97 -20.45
CA ILE A 79 -19.56 11.13 -19.02
C ILE A 79 -19.32 9.82 -18.26
N PHE A 80 -19.75 8.68 -18.80
CA PHE A 80 -19.49 7.39 -18.18
C PHE A 80 -17.99 7.12 -18.07
N GLN A 81 -17.24 7.30 -19.15
CA GLN A 81 -15.79 7.08 -19.18
C GLN A 81 -15.06 8.02 -18.21
N GLN A 82 -15.46 9.29 -18.14
CA GLN A 82 -14.92 10.27 -17.20
C GLN A 82 -15.14 9.83 -15.75
N LYS A 83 -16.35 9.36 -15.41
CA LYS A 83 -16.66 8.85 -14.07
C LYS A 83 -15.82 7.62 -13.70
N GLN A 84 -15.51 6.74 -14.66
CA GLN A 84 -14.62 5.60 -14.39
C GLN A 84 -13.20 6.09 -14.08
N MET A 85 -12.68 7.03 -14.86
CA MET A 85 -11.36 7.62 -14.62
C MET A 85 -11.29 8.32 -13.26
N GLU A 86 -12.32 9.07 -12.90
CA GLU A 86 -12.40 9.75 -11.61
C GLU A 86 -12.33 8.80 -10.42
N ARG A 87 -13.02 7.65 -10.49
CA ARG A 87 -12.96 6.61 -9.44
C ARG A 87 -11.54 6.10 -9.24
N VAL A 88 -10.82 5.84 -10.33
CA VAL A 88 -9.42 5.38 -10.27
C VAL A 88 -8.52 6.47 -9.67
N MET A 89 -8.68 7.73 -10.10
CA MET A 89 -7.93 8.85 -9.54
C MET A 89 -8.18 9.02 -8.03
N VAL A 90 -9.44 8.94 -7.59
CA VAL A 90 -9.79 9.05 -6.17
C VAL A 90 -9.19 7.89 -5.37
N HIS A 91 -9.27 6.65 -5.88
CA HIS A 91 -8.68 5.49 -5.21
C HIS A 91 -7.18 5.69 -4.95
N PHE A 92 -6.42 6.04 -5.98
CA PHE A 92 -4.97 6.22 -5.84
C PHE A 92 -4.60 7.47 -5.02
N LYS A 93 -5.36 8.56 -5.11
CA LYS A 93 -5.17 9.73 -4.23
C LYS A 93 -5.35 9.37 -2.77
N THR A 94 -6.44 8.67 -2.43
CA THR A 94 -6.70 8.21 -1.05
C THR A 94 -5.61 7.27 -0.57
N LYS A 95 -5.16 6.34 -1.42
CA LYS A 95 -4.10 5.41 -1.06
C LYS A 95 -2.75 6.10 -0.85
N SER A 96 -2.41 7.10 -1.68
CA SER A 96 -1.21 7.92 -1.50
C SER A 96 -1.23 8.64 -0.17
N ALA A 97 -2.34 9.33 0.15
CA ALA A 97 -2.48 10.06 1.41
C ALA A 97 -2.40 9.14 2.64
N GLU A 98 -2.97 7.92 2.56
CA GLU A 98 -2.84 6.92 3.62
C GLU A 98 -1.37 6.50 3.82
N LEU A 99 -0.66 6.21 2.73
CA LEU A 99 0.76 5.81 2.79
C LEU A 99 1.65 6.93 3.30
N GLU A 100 1.41 8.18 2.89
CA GLU A 100 2.12 9.36 3.39
C GLU A 100 1.93 9.53 4.90
N ARG A 101 0.70 9.37 5.40
CA ARG A 101 0.42 9.42 6.84
C ARG A 101 1.16 8.31 7.61
N LEU A 102 1.12 7.08 7.10
CA LEU A 102 1.82 5.95 7.74
C LEU A 102 3.33 6.14 7.74
N LEU A 103 3.90 6.68 6.65
CA LEU A 103 5.31 7.00 6.56
C LEU A 103 5.73 8.03 7.62
N GLU A 104 4.93 9.09 7.79
CA GLU A 104 5.17 10.12 8.80
C GLU A 104 5.08 9.54 10.22
N GLU A 105 4.09 8.70 10.51
CA GLU A 105 3.94 8.03 11.81
C GLU A 105 5.14 7.15 12.14
N VAL A 106 5.60 6.33 11.18
CA VAL A 106 6.78 5.47 11.35
C VAL A 106 8.06 6.30 11.52
N SER A 107 8.21 7.38 10.75
CA SER A 107 9.34 8.30 10.87
C SER A 107 9.41 8.94 12.26
N GLN A 108 8.28 9.49 12.74
CA GLN A 108 8.18 10.08 14.07
C GLN A 108 8.45 9.07 15.18
N GLN A 109 7.91 7.85 15.05
CA GLN A 109 8.18 6.77 16.00
C GLN A 109 9.67 6.42 16.03
N GLY A 110 10.31 6.29 14.87
CA GLY A 110 11.74 6.06 14.75
C GLY A 110 12.57 7.15 15.43
N HIS A 111 12.23 8.42 15.21
CA HIS A 111 12.91 9.54 15.88
C HIS A 111 12.76 9.53 17.40
N ARG A 112 11.57 9.18 17.92
CA ARG A 112 11.35 9.05 19.37
C ARG A 112 12.19 7.92 19.96
N GLN A 113 12.16 6.74 19.35
CA GLN A 113 12.94 5.58 19.79
C GLN A 113 14.45 5.85 19.75
N LEU A 114 14.94 6.50 18.68
CA LEU A 114 16.35 6.89 18.58
C LEU A 114 16.76 7.87 19.69
N SER A 115 15.88 8.82 20.03
CA SER A 115 16.13 9.79 21.10
C SER A 115 16.18 9.12 22.47
N GLU A 116 15.26 8.19 22.74
CA GLU A 116 15.23 7.39 23.96
C GLU A 116 16.50 6.53 24.11
N LEU A 117 16.85 5.78 23.06
CA LEU A 117 18.07 4.96 23.04
C LEU A 117 19.33 5.82 23.22
N LYS A 118 19.38 7.02 22.62
CA LYS A 118 20.51 7.94 22.80
C LYS A 118 20.64 8.40 24.26
N ARG A 119 19.51 8.68 24.92
CA ARG A 119 19.48 9.04 26.34
C ARG A 119 19.96 7.87 27.22
N GLU A 120 19.40 6.68 27.01
CA GLU A 120 19.78 5.48 27.75
C GLU A 120 21.26 5.13 27.58
N ASN A 121 21.79 5.24 26.35
CA ASN A 121 23.20 5.02 26.07
C ASN A 121 24.09 6.06 26.80
N GLY A 122 23.63 7.31 26.91
CA GLY A 122 24.28 8.34 27.73
C GLY A 122 24.30 7.99 29.21
N GLU A 123 23.18 7.49 29.76
CA GLU A 123 23.06 7.05 31.15
C GLU A 123 24.00 5.87 31.45
N LEU A 124 23.98 4.84 30.59
CA LEU A 124 24.83 3.66 30.72
C LEU A 124 26.32 4.01 30.65
N LYS A 125 26.71 4.95 29.79
CA LYS A 125 28.09 5.45 29.74
C LYS A 125 28.51 6.10 31.06
N LYS A 126 27.64 6.89 31.69
CA LYS A 126 27.92 7.49 33.01
C LYS A 126 28.08 6.40 34.08
N GLN A 127 27.16 5.43 34.13
CA GLN A 127 27.25 4.30 35.07
C GLN A 127 28.53 3.49 34.87
N LEU A 128 28.95 3.28 33.62
CA LEU A 128 30.17 2.55 33.31
C LEU A 128 31.43 3.30 33.79
N LEU A 129 31.47 4.63 33.67
CA LEU A 129 32.55 5.46 34.20
C LEU A 129 32.59 5.43 35.74
N GLU A 130 31.43 5.42 36.40
CA GLU A 130 31.34 5.34 37.86
C GLU A 130 31.89 3.99 38.37
N LEU A 131 31.43 2.88 37.80
CA LEU A 131 31.91 1.54 38.13
C LEU A 131 33.42 1.37 37.84
N GLN A 132 33.94 2.03 36.81
CA GLN A 132 35.38 2.04 36.55
C GLN A 132 36.17 2.76 37.66
N ARG A 133 35.62 3.87 38.20
CA ARG A 133 36.24 4.60 39.31
C ARG A 133 36.24 3.76 40.58
N GLU A 134 35.09 3.19 40.95
CA GLU A 134 34.95 2.30 42.11
C GLU A 134 35.90 1.09 42.02
N ASN A 135 35.99 0.45 40.85
CA ASN A 135 36.96 -0.62 40.63
C ASN A 135 38.42 -0.16 40.81
N GLY A 136 38.73 1.07 40.40
CA GLY A 136 40.05 1.67 40.62
C GLY A 136 40.37 1.87 42.11
N GLU A 137 39.39 2.32 42.90
CA GLU A 137 39.51 2.50 44.34
C GLU A 137 39.65 1.17 45.09
N LEU A 138 38.81 0.19 44.77
CA LEU A 138 38.89 -1.17 45.34
C LEU A 138 40.24 -1.82 45.05
N LYS A 139 40.79 -1.65 43.84
CA LYS A 139 42.14 -2.14 43.50
C LYS A 139 43.22 -1.50 44.38
N LYS A 140 43.13 -0.20 44.67
CA LYS A 140 44.07 0.48 45.58
C LYS A 140 43.98 -0.07 47.01
N GLN A 141 42.75 -0.21 47.53
CA GLN A 141 42.52 -0.79 48.86
C GLN A 141 43.06 -2.22 48.96
N LEU A 142 42.89 -3.03 47.90
CA LEU A 142 43.38 -4.39 47.84
C LEU A 142 44.93 -4.45 47.88
N LEU A 143 45.61 -3.53 47.18
CA LEU A 143 47.07 -3.41 47.25
C LEU A 143 47.56 -2.98 48.64
N GLU A 144 46.84 -2.09 49.31
CA GLU A 144 47.18 -1.63 50.67
C GLU A 144 47.05 -2.76 51.69
N LEU A 145 45.93 -3.48 51.68
CA LEU A 145 45.73 -4.67 52.52
C LEU A 145 46.78 -5.77 52.23
N GLN A 146 47.19 -5.95 50.97
CA GLN A 146 48.29 -6.86 50.63
C GLN A 146 49.62 -6.43 51.25
N ARG A 147 49.92 -5.12 51.29
CA ARG A 147 51.11 -4.60 51.96
C ARG A 147 51.03 -4.82 53.47
N GLU A 148 49.91 -4.48 54.10
CA GLU A 148 49.70 -4.69 55.55
C GLU A 148 49.82 -6.16 55.95
N THR A 149 49.22 -7.07 55.18
CA THR A 149 49.33 -8.51 55.42
C THR A 149 50.75 -9.03 55.21
N ALA A 150 51.53 -8.45 54.29
CA ALA A 150 52.94 -8.76 54.14
C ALA A 150 53.78 -8.27 55.34
N GLU A 151 53.52 -7.06 55.84
CA GLU A 151 54.18 -6.51 57.03
C GLU A 151 53.86 -7.34 58.29
N LEU A 152 52.59 -7.73 58.48
CA LEU A 152 52.17 -8.60 59.59
C LEU A 152 52.75 -10.03 59.49
N LYS A 153 53.06 -10.53 58.28
CA LYS A 153 53.71 -11.84 58.08
C LYS A 153 55.19 -11.85 58.48
N LYS A 154 55.91 -10.73 58.41
CA LYS A 154 57.34 -10.63 58.78
C LYS A 154 57.66 -11.03 60.23
N PRO A 155 56.91 -10.59 61.26
CA PRO A 155 57.15 -11.06 62.63
C PRO A 155 56.71 -12.52 62.87
N LEU A 156 55.77 -13.05 62.07
CA LEU A 156 55.34 -14.46 62.15
C LEU A 156 56.39 -15.44 61.61
N SER A 157 57.24 -15.04 60.65
CA SER A 157 58.37 -15.86 60.20
C SER A 157 59.54 -15.81 61.18
N GLN A 158 59.74 -14.70 61.91
CA GLN A 158 60.75 -14.60 62.97
C GLN A 158 60.39 -15.42 64.23
N ARG A 159 59.10 -15.55 64.56
CA ARG A 159 58.63 -16.40 65.68
C ARG A 159 58.64 -17.90 65.36
N ARG A 160 58.94 -18.29 64.12
CA ARG A 160 59.00 -19.69 63.66
C ARG A 160 60.42 -20.25 63.59
N VAL A 161 61.33 -19.73 64.41
CA VAL A 161 62.66 -20.34 64.63
C VAL A 161 62.70 -20.96 66.03
N SER A 162 62.11 -22.15 66.14
CA SER A 162 62.45 -23.17 67.13
C SER A 162 61.80 -24.48 66.67
N PRO A 163 62.57 -25.51 66.30
CA PRO A 163 62.05 -26.86 66.13
C PRO A 163 61.84 -27.45 67.53
N GLY A 164 60.72 -27.10 68.14
CA GLY A 164 60.24 -27.73 69.36
C GLY A 164 59.43 -28.97 69.00
N GLN A 165 60.05 -30.13 69.16
CA GLN A 165 59.42 -31.46 69.07
C GLN A 165 58.34 -31.55 70.17
N PHE A 166 57.10 -31.18 69.86
CA PHE A 166 55.96 -31.48 70.73
C PHE A 166 55.26 -32.73 70.21
N GLN A 167 55.61 -33.85 70.81
CA GLN A 167 54.77 -35.04 70.82
C GLN A 167 53.62 -34.74 71.78
N THR A 168 52.41 -34.59 71.26
CA THR A 168 51.18 -34.77 72.04
C THR A 168 50.41 -35.94 71.45
N THR A 169 50.48 -37.01 72.23
CA THR A 169 49.70 -38.24 72.19
C THR A 169 48.21 -37.98 72.02
N GLY A 170 47.58 -38.77 71.14
CA GLY A 170 46.23 -39.31 71.32
C GLY A 170 45.03 -38.36 71.28
N ALA A 171 44.37 -38.31 70.11
CA ALA A 171 42.92 -38.33 69.87
C ALA A 171 41.98 -37.80 70.98
N GLN A 172 41.05 -36.87 70.74
CA GLN A 172 39.95 -36.98 69.77
C GLN A 172 39.26 -35.60 69.66
N ARG A 173 39.10 -35.05 68.45
CA ARG A 173 38.01 -34.12 68.15
C ARG A 173 37.38 -34.49 66.81
N VAL A 174 36.08 -34.71 66.90
CA VAL A 174 35.18 -35.24 65.88
C VAL A 174 35.16 -34.32 64.66
N SER A 175 35.31 -34.89 63.47
CA SER A 175 35.00 -34.22 62.20
C SER A 175 33.68 -34.78 61.68
N LEU A 176 32.64 -33.95 61.67
CA LEU A 176 31.37 -34.20 61.00
C LEU A 176 31.59 -34.17 59.46
N PRO A 177 30.87 -35.00 58.68
CA PRO A 177 30.99 -34.94 57.23
C PRO A 177 30.36 -33.65 56.69
N VAL A 178 31.16 -32.83 56.01
CA VAL A 178 30.67 -31.69 55.23
C VAL A 178 30.17 -32.24 53.90
N GLY A 179 28.87 -32.09 53.64
CA GLY A 179 28.25 -32.45 52.37
C GLY A 179 28.77 -31.55 51.25
N VAL A 180 29.42 -32.15 50.26
CA VAL A 180 29.75 -31.49 48.99
C VAL A 180 28.45 -31.38 48.19
N THR A 181 27.85 -30.19 48.13
CA THR A 181 26.81 -29.91 47.14
C THR A 181 27.48 -29.50 45.83
N SER A 182 27.06 -30.14 44.74
CA SER A 182 27.56 -29.85 43.39
C SER A 182 27.18 -28.42 42.96
N PRO A 183 28.00 -27.75 42.13
CA PRO A 183 27.70 -26.41 41.66
C PRO A 183 26.42 -26.41 40.81
N VAL A 184 25.47 -25.56 41.18
CA VAL A 184 24.26 -25.31 40.39
C VAL A 184 24.67 -24.55 39.13
N THR A 185 24.67 -25.24 37.98
CA THR A 185 24.73 -24.60 36.66
C THR A 185 23.50 -23.70 36.46
N PRO A 186 23.67 -22.41 36.09
CA PRO A 186 22.55 -21.57 35.71
C PRO A 186 21.91 -22.13 34.43
N ARG A 187 20.62 -22.45 34.51
CA ARG A 187 19.82 -22.88 33.36
C ARG A 187 19.70 -21.71 32.39
N SER A 188 20.35 -21.80 31.23
CA SER A 188 20.19 -20.87 30.11
C SER A 188 18.72 -20.80 29.72
N ARG A 189 18.09 -19.63 29.95
CA ARG A 189 16.73 -19.37 29.49
C ARG A 189 16.78 -19.22 27.97
N ALA A 190 16.20 -20.19 27.26
CA ALA A 190 16.04 -20.10 25.82
C ALA A 190 15.20 -18.86 25.47
N LEU A 191 15.81 -17.90 24.77
CA LEU A 191 15.11 -16.85 24.05
C LEU A 191 14.30 -17.51 22.93
N ARG A 192 12.98 -17.64 23.14
CA ARG A 192 12.08 -18.04 22.06
C ARG A 192 12.00 -16.90 21.07
N LYS A 193 12.48 -17.19 19.86
CA LYS A 193 12.36 -16.38 18.64
C LYS A 193 10.93 -15.83 18.50
N TRP A 194 10.79 -14.51 18.46
CA TRP A 194 9.63 -13.87 17.85
C TRP A 194 9.73 -14.08 16.34
N LYS A 195 8.85 -14.92 15.79
CA LYS A 195 8.55 -14.93 14.36
C LYS A 195 7.57 -13.78 14.13
N SER A 196 8.02 -12.72 13.46
CA SER A 196 7.14 -11.81 12.75
C SER A 196 6.79 -12.47 11.42
N CYS A 197 5.52 -12.85 11.25
CA CYS A 197 4.96 -13.11 9.92
C CYS A 197 4.21 -11.85 9.52
N PHE A 198 4.76 -11.11 8.56
CA PHE A 198 4.01 -10.25 7.67
C PHE A 198 3.56 -11.10 6.49
N LEU A 199 2.25 -11.27 6.34
CA LEU A 199 1.51 -11.44 5.08
C LEU A 199 0.08 -10.96 5.35
#